data_AF-U6DU33-F1
#
_entry.id   AF-U6DU33-F1
#
_cell.length_a   1.000
_cell.length_b   1.000
_cell.length_c   1.000
_cell.angle_alpha   90.00
_cell.angle_beta   90.00
_cell.angle_gamma   90.00
#
_symmetry.space_group_name_H-M   'P 1'
#
loop_
_entity.id
_entity.type
_entity.pdbx_description
1 polymer ?
#
loop_
_entity_poly.entity_id
_entity_poly.type
_entity_poly.pdbx_seq_one_letter_code
_entity_poly.pdbx_strand_id
1 'polypeptide(L)'
;GEPLKLYCQDDGRAICVVCDRAREHRAHAVLPLDEAVQEAKELLESRLKVLKKDLEDYEVFRSTEEKESKELLKQMAAEREKVSAEFQALRAFLVEQEGRLLGRLEELSREVTQKQNENIAQLGGEITQLSKLSSQIQETSRKPDLDFLQEFRNTLRRCNNVPGPKPTTVSSEMKNKVWNVSLKTFVLKGLLKKFKEDLRGELEKEEKVELTLDPDTANPRLILSLDLKSVRLGQRAQDVPCHPRRFDT
;
A
#
# COMPACT_ATOMS: atom_id res chain seq x y z
N GLY A 1 56.06 59.37 30.65
CA GLY A 1 54.59 59.27 30.52
C GLY A 1 54.00 59.06 31.89
N GLU A 2 52.85 59.68 32.18
CA GLU A 2 52.11 59.48 33.43
C GLU A 2 51.48 58.07 33.47
N PRO A 3 51.34 57.44 34.65
CA PRO A 3 50.71 56.14 34.78
C PRO A 3 49.21 56.20 34.44
N LEU A 4 48.73 55.23 33.66
CA LEU A 4 47.32 55.05 33.36
C LEU A 4 46.63 54.44 34.58
N LYS A 5 45.81 55.24 35.27
CA LYS A 5 45.13 54.86 36.51
C LYS A 5 43.61 54.97 36.42
N LEU A 6 43.11 55.46 35.29
CA LEU A 6 41.70 55.71 35.04
C LEU A 6 41.26 54.98 33.76
N TYR A 7 39.98 54.72 33.62
CA TYR A 7 39.35 54.14 32.43
C TYR A 7 38.23 55.04 31.95
N CYS A 8 38.32 55.49 30.71
CA CYS A 8 37.26 56.25 30.06
C CYS A 8 36.24 55.28 29.47
N GLN A 9 35.01 55.29 29.98
CA GLN A 9 33.96 54.37 29.57
C GLN A 9 33.49 54.64 28.14
N ASP A 10 33.32 55.90 27.76
CA ASP A 10 32.88 56.29 26.41
C ASP A 10 33.87 55.91 25.31
N ASP A 11 35.17 56.02 25.61
CA ASP A 11 36.25 55.72 24.67
C ASP A 11 36.75 54.28 24.75
N GLY A 12 36.32 53.52 25.75
CA GLY A 12 36.75 52.13 25.97
C GLY A 12 38.26 51.95 26.20
N ARG A 13 38.96 52.93 26.81
CA ARG A 13 40.43 52.90 26.97
C ARG A 13 40.93 53.42 28.31
N ALA A 14 42.08 52.93 28.74
CA ALA A 14 42.78 53.41 29.93
C ALA A 14 43.47 54.76 29.67
N ILE A 15 43.35 55.70 30.60
CA ILE A 15 43.90 57.06 30.53
C ILE A 15 44.64 57.43 31.83
N CYS A 16 45.52 58.43 31.76
CA CYS A 16 46.13 59.02 32.97
C CYS A 16 45.30 60.21 33.49
N VAL A 17 45.62 60.68 34.70
CA VAL A 17 44.92 61.82 35.35
C VAL A 17 45.06 63.15 34.60
N VAL A 18 46.08 63.28 33.73
CA VAL A 18 46.25 64.47 32.88
C VAL A 18 45.31 64.41 31.68
N CYS A 19 45.17 63.22 31.07
CA CYS A 19 44.26 62.99 29.94
C CYS A 19 42.80 63.18 30.34
N ASP A 20 42.42 62.77 31.55
CA ASP A 20 41.07 62.98 32.12
C ASP A 20 40.65 64.46 32.11
N ARG A 21 41.59 65.37 32.40
CA ARG A 21 41.35 66.82 32.38
C ARG A 21 41.46 67.46 31.00
N ALA A 22 41.93 66.73 29.99
CA ALA A 22 42.03 67.23 28.63
C ALA A 22 40.63 67.48 28.05
N ARG A 23 40.51 68.44 27.13
CA ARG A 23 39.22 68.76 26.49
C ARG A 23 38.55 67.54 25.87
N GLU A 24 39.35 66.57 25.42
CA GLU A 24 38.92 65.32 24.80
C GLU A 24 38.13 64.40 25.74
N HIS A 25 38.47 64.34 27.04
CA HIS A 25 37.83 63.43 28.01
C HIS A 25 36.98 64.16 29.06
N ARG A 26 36.98 65.50 29.06
CA ARG A 26 36.38 66.34 30.12
C ARG A 26 34.89 66.07 30.39
N ALA A 27 34.16 65.58 29.40
CA ALA A 27 32.73 65.27 29.50
C ALA A 27 32.43 63.76 29.53
N HIS A 28 33.45 62.91 29.45
CA HIS A 28 33.30 61.46 29.44
C HIS A 28 33.17 60.91 30.86
N ALA A 29 32.51 59.77 31.00
CA ALA A 29 32.47 59.02 32.23
C ALA A 29 33.80 58.30 32.44
N VAL A 30 34.46 58.61 33.55
CA VAL A 30 35.79 58.09 33.88
C VAL A 30 35.74 57.44 35.26
N LEU A 31 36.22 56.19 35.34
CA LEU A 31 36.31 55.42 36.59
C LEU A 31 37.78 55.16 36.95
N PRO A 32 38.10 54.93 38.24
CA PRO A 32 39.35 54.28 38.61
C PRO A 32 39.52 52.96 37.87
N LEU A 33 40.75 52.68 37.42
CA LEU A 33 41.03 51.49 36.60
C LEU A 33 40.65 50.20 37.32
N ASP A 34 40.91 50.10 38.63
CA ASP A 34 40.60 48.92 39.42
C ASP A 34 39.08 48.66 39.53
N GLU A 35 38.27 49.74 39.65
CA GLU A 35 36.80 49.66 39.67
C GLU A 35 36.26 49.22 38.30
N ALA A 36 36.75 49.83 37.21
CA ALA A 36 36.35 49.44 35.84
C ALA A 36 36.73 47.99 35.52
N VAL A 37 37.88 47.51 35.99
CA VAL A 37 38.29 46.11 35.85
C VAL A 37 37.38 45.18 36.64
N GLN A 38 37.00 45.56 37.85
CA GLN A 38 36.11 44.77 38.69
C GLN A 38 34.70 44.65 38.06
N GLU A 39 34.11 45.77 37.62
CA GLU A 39 32.82 45.78 36.94
C GLU A 39 32.85 44.96 35.64
N ALA A 40 33.91 45.08 34.84
CA ALA A 40 34.06 44.30 33.60
C ALA A 40 34.18 42.80 33.88
N LYS A 41 34.91 42.40 34.94
CA LYS A 41 35.01 41.00 35.37
C LYS A 41 33.65 40.45 35.81
N GLU A 42 32.92 41.19 36.63
CA GLU A 42 31.59 40.78 37.11
C GLU A 42 30.59 40.64 35.95
N LEU A 43 30.63 41.56 34.98
CA LEU A 43 29.82 41.49 33.77
C LEU A 43 30.17 40.24 32.94
N LEU A 44 31.45 39.97 32.70
CA LEU A 44 31.89 38.78 31.97
C LEU A 44 31.53 37.48 32.71
N GLU A 45 31.68 37.44 34.02
CA GLU A 45 31.30 36.29 34.85
C GLU A 45 29.79 36.03 34.79
N SER A 46 28.97 37.08 34.88
CA SER A 46 27.51 36.95 34.76
C SER A 46 27.10 36.44 33.38
N ARG A 47 27.73 36.95 32.30
CA ARG A 47 27.47 36.49 30.93
C ARG A 47 27.93 35.04 30.72
N LEU A 48 29.08 34.68 31.28
CA LEU A 48 29.58 33.30 31.22
C LEU A 48 28.64 32.32 31.92
N LYS A 49 28.03 32.70 33.06
CA LYS A 49 27.02 31.87 33.74
C LYS A 49 25.79 31.63 32.86
N VAL A 50 25.28 32.66 32.17
CA VAL A 50 24.15 32.51 31.23
C VAL A 50 24.52 31.58 30.08
N LEU A 51 25.68 31.79 29.44
CA LEU A 51 26.13 30.95 28.32
C LEU A 51 26.33 29.48 28.70
N LYS A 52 26.83 29.21 29.91
CA LYS A 52 26.95 27.83 30.42
C LYS A 52 25.59 27.17 30.57
N LYS A 53 24.60 27.89 31.10
CA LYS A 53 23.22 27.39 31.21
C LYS A 53 22.61 27.13 29.83
N ASP A 54 22.77 28.07 28.89
CA ASP A 54 22.27 27.90 27.53
C ASP A 54 22.88 26.65 26.88
N LEU A 55 24.19 26.40 27.06
CA LEU A 55 24.86 25.21 26.55
C LEU A 55 24.25 23.91 27.13
N GLU A 56 23.99 23.87 28.44
CA GLU A 56 23.33 22.72 29.09
C GLU A 56 21.93 22.49 28.49
N ASP A 57 21.14 23.55 28.29
CA ASP A 57 19.81 23.48 27.69
C ASP A 57 19.87 22.97 26.24
N TYR A 58 20.82 23.45 25.42
CA TYR A 58 21.01 22.99 24.04
C TYR A 58 21.47 21.52 23.95
N GLU A 59 22.25 21.04 24.91
CA GLU A 59 22.62 19.63 24.97
C GLU A 59 21.41 18.73 25.28
N VAL A 60 20.51 19.19 26.15
CA VAL A 60 19.23 18.51 26.42
C VAL A 60 18.35 18.49 25.18
N PHE A 61 18.22 19.63 24.47
CA PHE A 61 17.47 19.68 23.22
C PHE A 61 18.05 18.73 22.16
N ARG A 62 19.37 18.76 21.93
CA ARG A 62 20.04 17.84 21.00
C ARG A 62 19.76 16.38 21.36
N SER A 63 19.88 16.02 22.64
CA SER A 63 19.61 14.64 23.07
C SER A 63 18.15 14.23 22.87
N THR A 64 17.22 15.17 23.01
CA THR A 64 15.78 14.93 22.81
C THR A 64 15.49 14.70 21.34
N GLU A 65 15.96 15.59 20.47
CA GLU A 65 15.84 15.47 19.00
C GLU A 65 16.45 14.16 18.48
N GLU A 66 17.64 13.78 18.95
CA GLU A 66 18.27 12.51 18.57
C GLU A 66 17.44 11.29 18.99
N LYS A 67 16.82 11.35 20.17
CA LYS A 67 15.98 10.26 20.69
C LYS A 67 14.69 10.16 19.88
N GLU A 68 14.02 11.27 19.62
CA GLU A 68 12.79 11.33 18.84
C GLU A 68 13.02 10.86 17.40
N SER A 69 14.08 11.33 16.75
CA SER A 69 14.48 10.88 15.41
C SER A 69 14.73 9.38 15.36
N LYS A 70 15.47 8.82 16.33
CA LYS A 70 15.70 7.37 16.43
C LYS A 70 14.40 6.59 16.60
N GLU A 71 13.45 7.10 17.38
CA GLU A 71 12.17 6.45 17.59
C GLU A 71 11.31 6.46 16.32
N LEU A 72 11.25 7.60 15.62
CA LEU A 72 10.57 7.70 14.32
C LEU A 72 11.17 6.74 13.29
N LEU A 73 12.51 6.64 13.22
CA LEU A 73 13.18 5.70 12.32
C LEU A 73 12.85 4.23 12.65
N LYS A 74 12.73 3.88 13.94
CA LYS A 74 12.28 2.54 14.34
C LYS A 74 10.83 2.29 13.94
N GLN A 75 9.94 3.26 14.13
CA GLN A 75 8.55 3.15 13.72
C GLN A 75 8.43 2.97 12.21
N MET A 76 9.17 3.75 11.42
CA MET A 76 9.23 3.60 9.96
C MET A 76 9.73 2.20 9.54
N ALA A 77 10.76 1.68 10.21
CA ALA A 77 11.26 0.33 9.94
C ALA A 77 10.20 -0.74 10.26
N ALA A 78 9.48 -0.60 11.37
CA ALA A 78 8.40 -1.51 11.75
C ALA A 78 7.23 -1.46 10.74
N GLU A 79 6.80 -0.28 10.31
CA GLU A 79 5.76 -0.13 9.28
C GLU A 79 6.19 -0.70 7.93
N ARG A 80 7.46 -0.52 7.55
CA ARG A 80 8.02 -1.14 6.34
C ARG A 80 7.88 -2.66 6.37
N GLU A 81 8.21 -3.29 7.49
CA GLU A 81 8.07 -4.75 7.65
C GLU A 81 6.61 -5.19 7.62
N LYS A 82 5.70 -4.45 8.27
CA LYS A 82 4.25 -4.75 8.22
C LYS A 82 3.71 -4.69 6.79
N VAL A 83 4.02 -3.62 6.04
CA VAL A 83 3.61 -3.49 4.63
C VAL A 83 4.15 -4.67 3.82
N SER A 84 5.43 -5.02 4.00
CA SER A 84 6.03 -6.18 3.31
C SER A 84 5.29 -7.48 3.64
N ALA A 85 4.98 -7.72 4.92
CA ALA A 85 4.30 -8.92 5.40
C ALA A 85 2.88 -9.06 4.84
N GLU A 86 2.08 -7.99 4.85
CA GLU A 86 0.72 -8.02 4.30
C GLU A 86 0.70 -8.37 2.81
N PHE A 87 1.61 -7.77 2.02
CA PHE A 87 1.72 -8.09 0.59
C PHE A 87 2.27 -9.50 0.34
N GLN A 88 3.16 -10.02 1.20
CA GLN A 88 3.62 -11.40 1.12
C GLN A 88 2.48 -12.39 1.39
N ALA A 89 1.68 -12.15 2.44
CA ALA A 89 0.51 -12.96 2.78
C ALA A 89 -0.51 -12.97 1.63
N LEU A 90 -0.81 -11.80 1.05
CA LEU A 90 -1.70 -11.70 -0.11
C LEU A 90 -1.16 -12.48 -1.33
N ARG A 91 0.13 -12.37 -1.65
CA ARG A 91 0.73 -13.15 -2.74
C ARG A 91 0.62 -14.65 -2.51
N ALA A 92 0.92 -15.11 -1.30
CA ALA A 92 0.81 -16.53 -0.94
C ALA A 92 -0.63 -17.02 -1.09
N PHE A 93 -1.60 -16.24 -0.60
CA PHE A 93 -3.02 -16.54 -0.78
C PHE A 93 -3.42 -16.64 -2.25
N LEU A 94 -2.99 -15.69 -3.11
CA LEU A 94 -3.31 -15.71 -4.53
C LEU A 94 -2.72 -16.93 -5.24
N VAL A 95 -1.48 -17.31 -4.94
CA VAL A 95 -0.84 -18.54 -5.45
C VAL A 95 -1.63 -19.78 -5.03
N GLU A 96 -2.08 -19.83 -3.77
CA GLU A 96 -2.91 -20.93 -3.27
C GLU A 96 -4.25 -21.03 -4.02
N GLN A 97 -4.94 -19.91 -4.22
CA GLN A 97 -6.24 -19.89 -4.93
C GLN A 97 -6.09 -20.26 -6.40
N GLU A 98 -5.05 -19.76 -7.07
CA GLU A 98 -4.71 -20.15 -8.45
C GLU A 98 -4.46 -21.66 -8.54
N GLY A 99 -3.61 -22.20 -7.65
CA GLY A 99 -3.31 -23.63 -7.59
C GLY A 99 -4.57 -24.49 -7.36
N ARG A 100 -5.49 -24.06 -6.49
CA ARG A 100 -6.78 -24.75 -6.27
C ARG A 100 -7.64 -24.82 -7.53
N LEU A 101 -7.72 -23.72 -8.30
CA LEU A 101 -8.51 -23.67 -9.53
C LEU A 101 -7.88 -24.51 -10.65
N LEU A 102 -6.56 -24.41 -10.82
CA LEU A 102 -5.81 -25.21 -11.80
C LEU A 102 -5.88 -26.70 -11.47
N GLY A 103 -5.68 -27.07 -10.20
CA GLY A 103 -5.82 -28.46 -9.75
C GLY A 103 -7.20 -29.04 -10.02
N ARG A 104 -8.26 -28.24 -9.86
CA ARG A 104 -9.63 -28.67 -10.21
C ARG A 104 -9.80 -28.90 -11.72
N LEU A 105 -9.17 -28.09 -12.56
CA LEU A 105 -9.18 -28.29 -14.02
C LEU A 105 -8.42 -29.56 -14.41
N GLU A 106 -7.29 -29.84 -13.77
CA GLU A 106 -6.54 -31.08 -13.98
C GLU A 106 -7.34 -32.32 -13.60
N GLU A 107 -8.02 -32.28 -12.44
CA GLU A 107 -8.90 -33.35 -11.99
C GLU A 107 -10.02 -33.61 -13.00
N LEU A 108 -10.72 -32.55 -13.43
CA LEU A 108 -11.76 -32.65 -14.46
C LEU A 108 -11.20 -33.20 -15.78
N SER A 109 -10.00 -32.79 -16.18
CA SER A 109 -9.35 -33.32 -17.38
C SER A 109 -9.10 -34.83 -17.26
N ARG A 110 -8.67 -35.32 -16.10
CA ARG A 110 -8.50 -36.76 -15.85
C ARG A 110 -9.84 -37.50 -15.89
N GLU A 111 -10.89 -36.94 -15.27
CA GLU A 111 -12.24 -37.52 -15.32
C GLU A 111 -12.75 -37.63 -16.77
N VAL A 112 -12.54 -36.60 -17.60
CA VAL A 112 -12.92 -36.59 -19.03
C VAL A 112 -12.23 -37.75 -19.76
N THR A 113 -10.91 -37.84 -19.63
CA THR A 113 -10.10 -38.86 -20.31
C THR A 113 -10.47 -40.26 -19.84
N GLN A 114 -10.69 -40.46 -18.55
CA GLN A 114 -11.12 -41.75 -18.01
C GLN A 114 -12.47 -42.16 -18.61
N LYS A 115 -13.47 -41.26 -18.58
CA LYS A 115 -14.81 -41.56 -19.12
C LYS A 115 -14.77 -41.83 -20.62
N GLN A 116 -13.92 -41.11 -21.36
CA GLN A 116 -13.70 -41.36 -22.77
C GLN A 116 -13.12 -42.76 -23.01
N ASN A 117 -12.12 -43.18 -22.24
CA ASN A 117 -11.50 -44.50 -22.37
C ASN A 117 -12.50 -45.63 -22.07
N GLU A 118 -13.30 -45.49 -21.01
CA GLU A 118 -14.37 -46.44 -20.68
C GLU A 118 -15.37 -46.58 -21.84
N ASN A 119 -15.81 -45.46 -22.41
CA ASN A 119 -16.77 -45.47 -23.51
C ASN A 119 -16.16 -46.05 -24.79
N ILE A 120 -14.90 -45.76 -25.11
CA ILE A 120 -14.19 -46.35 -26.25
C ILE A 120 -14.05 -47.86 -26.06
N ALA A 121 -13.69 -48.32 -24.87
CA ALA A 121 -13.56 -49.74 -24.58
C ALA A 121 -14.90 -50.48 -24.73
N GLN A 122 -15.99 -49.90 -24.22
CA GLN A 122 -17.34 -50.44 -24.39
C GLN A 122 -17.72 -50.53 -25.88
N LEU A 123 -17.54 -49.44 -26.63
CA LEU A 123 -17.82 -49.39 -28.06
C LEU A 123 -16.96 -50.40 -28.83
N GLY A 124 -15.68 -50.58 -28.47
CA GLY A 124 -14.81 -51.58 -29.05
C GLY A 124 -15.34 -53.01 -28.84
N GLY A 125 -15.91 -53.30 -27.68
CA GLY A 125 -16.60 -54.57 -27.39
C GLY A 125 -17.84 -54.77 -28.25
N GLU A 126 -18.70 -53.74 -28.36
CA GLU A 126 -19.90 -53.76 -29.20
C GLU A 126 -19.54 -53.98 -30.69
N ILE A 127 -18.53 -53.26 -31.20
CA ILE A 127 -18.01 -53.43 -32.57
C ILE A 127 -17.52 -54.87 -32.77
N THR A 128 -16.72 -55.41 -31.85
CA THR A 128 -16.19 -56.77 -31.95
C THR A 128 -17.31 -57.82 -32.01
N GLN A 129 -18.35 -57.65 -31.19
CA GLN A 129 -19.52 -58.52 -31.19
C GLN A 129 -20.29 -58.45 -32.53
N LEU A 130 -20.52 -57.24 -33.04
CA LEU A 130 -21.19 -57.03 -34.33
C LEU A 130 -20.38 -57.59 -35.50
N SER A 131 -19.05 -57.38 -35.52
CA SER A 131 -18.16 -57.95 -36.54
C SER A 131 -18.17 -59.47 -36.54
N LYS A 132 -18.20 -60.10 -35.35
CA LYS A 132 -18.31 -61.56 -35.22
C LYS A 132 -19.62 -62.08 -35.81
N LEU A 133 -20.73 -61.44 -35.50
CA LEU A 133 -22.05 -61.82 -36.03
C LEU A 133 -22.16 -61.60 -37.54
N SER A 134 -21.61 -60.49 -38.03
CA SER A 134 -21.53 -60.21 -39.47
C SER A 134 -20.74 -61.32 -40.20
N SER A 135 -19.59 -61.72 -39.64
CA SER A 135 -18.77 -62.80 -40.18
C SER A 135 -19.51 -64.14 -40.16
N GLN A 136 -20.23 -64.45 -39.07
CA GLN A 136 -21.05 -65.68 -38.97
C GLN A 136 -22.17 -65.71 -40.00
N ILE A 137 -22.86 -64.60 -40.24
CA ILE A 137 -23.89 -64.51 -41.29
C ILE A 137 -23.25 -64.77 -42.66
N GLN A 138 -22.11 -64.15 -42.96
CA GLN A 138 -21.39 -64.34 -44.24
C GLN A 138 -20.89 -65.77 -44.42
N GLU A 139 -20.45 -66.43 -43.36
CA GLU A 139 -20.02 -67.83 -43.40
C GLU A 139 -21.21 -68.76 -43.62
N THR A 140 -22.29 -68.60 -42.85
CA THR A 140 -23.51 -69.41 -43.02
C THR A 140 -24.09 -69.26 -44.42
N SER A 141 -24.11 -68.05 -45.00
CA SER A 141 -24.68 -67.81 -46.34
C SER A 141 -23.87 -68.39 -47.50
N ARG A 142 -22.62 -68.79 -47.29
CA ARG A 142 -21.76 -69.43 -48.29
C ARG A 142 -21.81 -70.96 -48.26
N LYS A 143 -22.50 -71.56 -47.28
CA LYS A 143 -22.61 -73.02 -47.14
C LYS A 143 -23.56 -73.62 -48.18
N PRO A 144 -23.39 -74.91 -48.54
CA PRO A 144 -24.35 -75.63 -49.39
C PRO A 144 -25.76 -75.65 -48.80
N ASP A 145 -26.79 -75.77 -49.65
CA ASP A 145 -28.20 -75.57 -49.29
C ASP A 145 -28.65 -76.37 -48.04
N LEU A 146 -28.24 -77.63 -47.92
CA LEU A 146 -28.64 -78.47 -46.79
C LEU A 146 -28.04 -77.99 -45.46
N ASP A 147 -26.75 -77.65 -45.46
CA ASP A 147 -26.02 -77.14 -44.27
C ASP A 147 -26.50 -75.73 -43.89
N PHE A 148 -26.76 -74.89 -44.89
CA PHE A 148 -27.36 -73.58 -44.70
C PHE A 148 -28.71 -73.69 -43.97
N LEU A 149 -29.62 -74.56 -44.44
CA LEU A 149 -30.93 -74.72 -43.83
C LEU A 149 -30.86 -75.26 -42.39
N GLN A 150 -29.83 -76.09 -42.07
CA GLN A 150 -29.60 -76.55 -40.71
C GLN A 150 -29.09 -75.44 -39.77
N GLU A 151 -28.23 -74.55 -40.25
CA GLU A 151 -27.57 -73.54 -39.40
C GLU A 151 -28.28 -72.18 -39.38
N PHE A 152 -29.03 -71.82 -40.42
CA PHE A 152 -29.65 -70.51 -40.61
C PHE A 152 -30.46 -70.04 -39.39
N ARG A 153 -31.30 -70.92 -38.83
CA ARG A 153 -32.15 -70.58 -37.67
C ARG A 153 -31.33 -70.21 -36.43
N ASN A 154 -30.19 -70.88 -36.22
CA ASN A 154 -29.32 -70.61 -35.08
C ASN A 154 -28.57 -69.29 -35.26
N THR A 155 -28.05 -69.01 -36.46
CA THR A 155 -27.41 -67.73 -36.79
C THR A 155 -28.39 -66.57 -36.65
N LEU A 156 -29.61 -66.72 -37.19
CA LEU A 156 -30.66 -65.70 -37.09
C LEU A 156 -31.06 -65.41 -35.62
N ARG A 157 -31.22 -66.46 -34.80
CA ARG A 157 -31.53 -66.30 -33.37
C ARG A 157 -30.44 -65.53 -32.63
N ARG A 158 -29.16 -65.75 -32.95
CA ARG A 158 -28.03 -65.03 -32.34
C ARG A 158 -28.02 -63.55 -32.73
N CYS A 159 -28.37 -63.21 -33.97
CA CYS A 159 -28.48 -61.83 -34.43
C CYS A 159 -29.61 -61.06 -33.76
N ASN A 160 -30.76 -61.71 -33.56
CA ASN A 160 -31.92 -61.08 -32.92
C ASN A 160 -31.72 -60.78 -31.43
N ASN A 161 -30.71 -61.37 -30.79
CA ASN A 161 -30.44 -61.23 -29.36
C ASN A 161 -29.38 -60.17 -29.03
N VAL A 162 -28.90 -59.40 -30.02
CA VAL A 162 -27.91 -58.33 -29.77
C VAL A 162 -28.61 -57.09 -29.24
N PRO A 163 -28.27 -56.60 -28.04
CA PRO A 163 -28.76 -55.30 -27.58
C PRO A 163 -28.28 -54.21 -28.54
N GLY A 164 -29.18 -53.32 -28.96
CA GLY A 164 -28.81 -52.19 -29.83
C GLY A 164 -27.79 -51.27 -29.14
N PRO A 165 -26.87 -50.65 -29.89
CA PRO A 165 -25.84 -49.78 -29.32
C PRO A 165 -26.51 -48.61 -28.57
N LYS A 166 -26.10 -48.38 -27.32
CA LYS A 166 -26.52 -47.20 -26.55
C LYS A 166 -25.42 -46.15 -26.66
N PRO A 167 -25.67 -44.98 -27.27
CA PRO A 167 -24.68 -43.91 -27.27
C PRO A 167 -24.51 -43.41 -25.83
N THR A 168 -23.39 -43.76 -25.21
CA THR A 168 -23.02 -43.18 -23.93
C THR A 168 -22.28 -41.89 -24.23
N THR A 169 -23.01 -40.77 -24.24
CA THR A 169 -22.41 -39.46 -24.46
C THR A 169 -21.68 -39.02 -23.19
N VAL A 170 -20.35 -38.96 -23.26
CA VAL A 170 -19.46 -38.30 -22.27
C VAL A 170 -19.89 -36.84 -21.99
N SER A 171 -20.70 -36.27 -22.88
CA SER A 171 -20.75 -34.84 -23.17
C SER A 171 -21.43 -33.98 -22.12
N SER A 172 -22.66 -34.27 -21.70
CA SER A 172 -23.50 -33.21 -21.08
C SER A 172 -23.10 -32.89 -19.65
N GLU A 173 -22.89 -33.90 -18.82
CA GLU A 173 -22.46 -33.72 -17.42
C GLU A 173 -21.06 -33.09 -17.34
N MET A 174 -20.13 -33.60 -18.14
CA MET A 174 -18.75 -33.12 -18.13
C MET A 174 -18.63 -31.69 -18.67
N LYS A 175 -19.39 -31.34 -19.72
CA LYS A 175 -19.50 -29.95 -20.20
C LYS A 175 -20.03 -29.01 -19.13
N ASN A 176 -21.02 -29.43 -18.34
CA ASN A 176 -21.53 -28.62 -17.23
C ASN A 176 -20.47 -28.40 -16.15
N LYS A 177 -19.67 -29.42 -15.81
CA LYS A 177 -18.56 -29.30 -14.85
C LYS A 177 -17.51 -28.29 -15.33
N VAL A 178 -17.13 -28.33 -16.61
CA VAL A 178 -16.19 -27.37 -17.21
C VAL A 178 -16.79 -25.96 -17.23
N TRP A 179 -18.05 -25.83 -17.64
CA TRP A 179 -18.76 -24.55 -17.65
C TRP A 179 -18.79 -23.88 -16.27
N ASN A 180 -18.99 -24.67 -15.20
CA ASN A 180 -18.95 -24.15 -13.84
C ASN A 180 -17.60 -23.53 -13.46
N VAL A 181 -16.48 -24.09 -13.95
CA VAL A 181 -15.15 -23.50 -13.73
C VAL A 181 -14.98 -22.21 -14.53
N SER A 182 -15.51 -22.16 -15.77
CA SER A 182 -15.52 -20.94 -16.58
C SER A 182 -16.30 -19.82 -15.89
N LEU A 183 -17.45 -20.12 -15.28
CA LEU A 183 -18.23 -19.13 -14.52
C LEU A 183 -17.43 -18.61 -13.32
N LYS A 184 -16.76 -19.49 -12.56
CA LYS A 184 -15.88 -19.08 -11.44
C LYS A 184 -14.75 -18.16 -11.92
N THR A 185 -14.16 -18.46 -13.07
CA THR A 185 -13.10 -17.63 -13.68
C THR A 185 -13.62 -16.24 -14.06
N PHE A 186 -14.83 -16.16 -14.61
CA PHE A 186 -15.48 -14.88 -14.93
C PHE A 186 -15.72 -14.03 -13.68
N VAL A 187 -16.28 -14.63 -12.61
CA VAL A 187 -16.51 -13.94 -11.33
C VAL A 187 -15.18 -13.47 -10.73
N LEU A 188 -14.15 -14.32 -10.73
CA LEU A 188 -12.82 -13.99 -10.23
C LEU A 188 -12.22 -12.78 -10.94
N LYS A 189 -12.36 -12.69 -12.27
CA LYS A 189 -11.89 -11.54 -13.05
C LYS A 189 -12.51 -10.23 -12.57
N GLY A 190 -13.82 -10.24 -12.27
CA GLY A 190 -14.52 -9.07 -11.73
C GLY A 190 -14.02 -8.69 -10.34
N LEU A 191 -13.87 -9.66 -9.44
CA LEU A 191 -13.34 -9.44 -8.09
C LEU A 191 -11.92 -8.86 -8.10
N LEU A 192 -11.02 -9.43 -8.92
CA LEU A 192 -9.65 -8.95 -9.06
C LEU A 192 -9.58 -7.55 -9.66
N LYS A 193 -10.47 -7.22 -10.60
CA LYS A 193 -10.56 -5.87 -11.16
C LYS A 193 -10.92 -4.87 -10.07
N LYS A 194 -12.00 -5.11 -9.34
CA LYS A 194 -12.45 -4.24 -8.25
C LYS A 194 -11.38 -4.09 -7.17
N PHE A 195 -10.77 -5.20 -6.74
CA PHE A 195 -9.68 -5.19 -5.77
C PHE A 195 -8.51 -4.29 -6.21
N LYS A 196 -8.10 -4.36 -7.48
CA LYS A 196 -7.02 -3.50 -8.02
C LYS A 196 -7.40 -2.03 -8.03
N GLU A 197 -8.65 -1.70 -8.35
CA GLU A 197 -9.16 -0.33 -8.34
C GLU A 197 -9.22 0.22 -6.92
N ASP A 198 -9.79 -0.54 -5.98
CA ASP A 198 -9.90 -0.16 -4.57
C ASP A 198 -8.51 0.01 -3.93
N LEU A 199 -7.60 -0.97 -4.14
CA LEU A 199 -6.23 -0.91 -3.60
C LEU A 199 -5.46 0.31 -4.14
N ARG A 200 -5.55 0.56 -5.45
CA ARG A 200 -4.95 1.75 -6.06
C ARG A 200 -5.52 3.01 -5.44
N GLY A 201 -6.84 3.11 -5.35
CA GLY A 201 -7.53 4.26 -4.80
C GLY A 201 -7.15 4.56 -3.36
N GLU A 202 -6.93 3.55 -2.52
CA GLU A 202 -6.46 3.78 -1.15
C GLU A 202 -4.98 4.20 -1.07
N LEU A 203 -4.10 3.61 -1.88
CA LEU A 203 -2.66 3.88 -1.83
C LEU A 203 -2.24 5.19 -2.53
N GLU A 204 -3.03 5.65 -3.50
CA GLU A 204 -2.80 6.92 -4.21
C GLU A 204 -3.52 8.11 -3.55
N LYS A 205 -4.26 7.90 -2.45
CA LYS A 205 -4.81 9.02 -1.66
C LYS A 205 -3.68 9.85 -1.09
N GLU A 206 -3.65 11.14 -1.45
CA GLU A 206 -2.76 12.10 -0.83
C GLU A 206 -3.00 12.13 0.69
N GLU A 207 -1.92 12.25 1.46
CA GLU A 207 -2.02 12.50 2.89
C GLU A 207 -2.86 13.75 3.13
N LYS A 208 -3.74 13.71 4.14
CA LYS A 208 -4.57 14.86 4.49
C LYS A 208 -3.65 16.03 4.85
N VAL A 209 -3.46 16.95 3.92
CA VAL A 209 -2.81 18.22 4.19
C VAL A 209 -3.64 18.95 5.24
N GLU A 210 -2.98 19.46 6.27
CA GLU A 210 -3.63 20.29 7.27
C GLU A 210 -4.11 21.59 6.61
N LEU A 211 -5.40 21.63 6.27
CA LEU A 211 -6.00 22.79 5.64
C LEU A 211 -6.32 23.84 6.70
N THR A 212 -5.68 25.00 6.59
CA THR A 212 -5.99 26.20 7.38
C THR A 212 -6.68 27.24 6.50
N LEU A 213 -7.60 27.98 7.10
CA LEU A 213 -8.31 29.08 6.46
C LEU A 213 -7.42 30.32 6.43
N ASP A 214 -7.24 30.92 5.26
CA ASP A 214 -6.44 32.13 5.08
C ASP A 214 -7.24 33.38 5.52
N PRO A 215 -6.86 34.06 6.62
CA PRO A 215 -7.55 35.26 7.13
C PRO A 215 -7.53 36.44 6.14
N ASP A 216 -6.56 36.48 5.24
CA ASP A 216 -6.36 37.58 4.28
C ASP A 216 -7.30 37.46 3.07
N THR A 217 -7.93 36.31 2.89
CA THR A 217 -8.95 36.08 1.85
C THR A 217 -10.38 36.12 2.41
N ALA A 218 -10.57 35.85 3.70
CA ALA A 218 -11.89 35.69 4.31
C ALA A 218 -12.75 36.95 4.20
N ASN A 219 -14.01 36.80 3.74
CA ASN A 219 -14.98 37.90 3.71
C ASN A 219 -15.16 38.51 5.13
N PRO A 220 -15.32 39.84 5.28
CA PRO A 220 -15.44 40.49 6.59
C PRO A 220 -16.55 39.94 7.50
N ARG A 221 -17.59 39.31 6.95
CA ARG A 221 -18.66 38.66 7.72
C ARG A 221 -18.29 37.28 8.26
N LEU A 222 -17.18 36.69 7.84
CA LEU A 222 -16.75 35.35 8.27
C LEU A 222 -15.83 35.45 9.49
N ILE A 223 -16.25 34.82 10.59
CA ILE A 223 -15.48 34.73 11.81
C ILE A 223 -14.71 33.42 11.78
N LEU A 224 -13.38 33.52 11.74
CA LEU A 224 -12.48 32.38 11.82
C LEU A 224 -12.19 32.03 13.29
N SER A 225 -11.99 30.75 13.54
CA SER A 225 -11.47 30.22 14.81
C SER A 225 -9.97 30.53 14.95
N LEU A 226 -9.46 30.52 16.18
CA LEU A 226 -8.06 30.84 16.46
C LEU A 226 -7.08 29.86 15.79
N ASP A 227 -7.48 28.60 15.67
CA ASP A 227 -6.71 27.55 14.99
C ASP A 227 -6.88 27.58 13.47
N LEU A 228 -7.67 28.52 12.94
CA LEU A 228 -7.98 28.68 11.52
C LEU A 228 -8.60 27.44 10.86
N LYS A 229 -9.25 26.56 11.62
CA LYS A 229 -9.85 25.32 11.08
C LYS A 229 -11.36 25.37 10.92
N SER A 230 -12.00 26.36 11.51
CA SER A 230 -13.45 26.56 11.48
C SER A 230 -13.81 27.99 11.11
N VAL A 231 -14.90 28.14 10.35
CA VAL A 231 -15.51 29.41 9.98
C VAL A 231 -16.99 29.42 10.32
N ARG A 232 -17.50 30.58 10.74
CA ARG A 232 -18.93 30.83 10.90
C ARG A 232 -19.32 32.20 10.36
N LEU A 233 -20.56 32.35 9.93
CA LEU A 233 -21.08 33.63 9.47
C LEU A 233 -21.53 34.49 10.66
N GLY A 234 -20.94 35.68 10.79
CA GLY A 234 -21.33 36.71 11.73
C GLY A 234 -22.56 37.49 11.28
N GLN A 235 -23.36 37.94 12.25
CA GLN A 235 -24.54 38.77 11.97
C GLN A 235 -24.17 40.16 11.42
N ARG A 236 -22.97 40.66 11.74
CA ARG A 236 -22.39 41.92 11.25
C ARG A 236 -21.01 41.68 10.66
N ALA A 237 -20.59 42.56 9.76
CA ALA A 237 -19.21 42.57 9.26
C ALA A 237 -18.25 42.92 10.40
N GLN A 238 -17.11 42.23 10.46
CA GLN A 238 -16.02 42.55 11.36
C GLN A 238 -15.22 43.73 10.81
N ASP A 239 -14.65 44.51 11.72
CA ASP A 239 -13.73 45.59 11.39
C ASP A 239 -12.33 45.00 11.14
N VAL A 240 -12.11 44.52 9.92
CA VAL A 240 -10.85 43.91 9.48
C VAL A 240 -10.18 44.78 8.43
N PRO A 241 -8.83 44.86 8.39
CA PRO A 241 -8.13 45.66 7.40
C PRO A 241 -8.49 45.24 5.97
N CYS A 242 -8.67 46.24 5.09
CA CYS A 242 -8.84 46.01 3.66
C CYS A 242 -7.61 45.30 3.11
N HIS A 243 -7.81 44.19 2.40
CA HIS A 243 -6.75 43.39 1.82
C HIS A 243 -7.10 43.04 0.36
N PRO A 244 -6.18 43.18 -0.61
CA PRO A 244 -6.50 43.03 -2.04
C PRO A 244 -6.95 41.62 -2.46
N ARG A 245 -6.70 40.61 -1.62
CA ARG A 245 -7.15 39.22 -1.85
C ARG A 245 -8.47 38.89 -1.14
N ARG A 246 -9.07 39.86 -0.43
CA ARG A 246 -10.27 39.64 0.36
C ARG A 246 -11.51 39.56 -0.53
N PHE A 247 -12.34 38.55 -0.30
CA PHE A 247 -13.62 38.43 -0.99
C PHE A 247 -14.67 39.30 -0.30
N ASP A 248 -14.79 40.57 -0.72
CA ASP A 248 -15.66 41.55 -0.05
C ASP A 248 -17.13 41.51 -0.51
N THR A 249 -17.43 40.80 -1.60
CA THR A 249 -18.78 40.62 -2.18
C THR A 249 -19.40 39.27 -1.86
#